data_AF-A0A1H1J5D3-F1
#
_entry.id   AF-A0A1H1J5D3-F1
#
_cell.length_a   1.000
_cell.length_b   1.000
_cell.length_c   1.000
_cell.angle_alpha   90.00
_cell.angle_beta   90.00
_cell.angle_gamma   90.00
#
_symmetry.space_group_name_H-M   'P 1'
#
loop_
_entity.id
_entity.type
_entity.pdbx_description
1 polymer ?
#
loop_
_entity_poly.entity_id
_entity_poly.type
_entity_poly.pdbx_seq_one_letter_code
_entity_poly.pdbx_strand_id
1 'polypeptide(L)'
;MAKLKLTEILDDRPVKLSVELPAVVHRDLVAYAEALKTQTGQAVEPTKLVAPMLARFMATDRAFARARKVAAPHVASSRPAGMVGKGG
;
A
#
# COMPACT_ATOMS: atom_id res chain seq x y z
N MET A 1 -24.34 -15.06 -20.78
CA MET A 1 -22.86 -15.00 -20.69
C MET A 1 -22.48 -14.33 -19.39
N ALA A 2 -21.86 -15.05 -18.45
CA ALA A 2 -21.48 -14.48 -17.15
C ALA A 2 -20.26 -13.56 -17.31
N LYS A 3 -20.40 -12.29 -16.93
CA LYS A 3 -19.33 -11.29 -16.97
C LYS A 3 -18.43 -11.50 -15.74
N LEU A 4 -17.11 -11.65 -15.95
CA LEU A 4 -16.16 -11.78 -14.84
C LEU A 4 -16.19 -10.50 -13.99
N LYS A 5 -16.26 -10.68 -12.66
CA LYS A 5 -16.32 -9.58 -11.68
C LYS A 5 -14.95 -8.93 -11.40
N LEU A 6 -13.88 -9.50 -11.94
CA LEU A 6 -12.55 -8.92 -11.84
C LEU A 6 -12.41 -7.85 -12.93
N THR A 7 -12.88 -6.65 -12.61
CA THR A 7 -12.85 -5.50 -13.53
C THR A 7 -11.49 -4.82 -13.60
N GLU A 8 -10.62 -5.08 -12.63
CA GLU A 8 -9.33 -4.41 -12.52
C GLU A 8 -8.29 -5.39 -11.94
N ILE A 9 -7.19 -5.56 -12.66
CA ILE A 9 -6.00 -6.20 -12.12
C ILE A 9 -5.22 -5.08 -11.44
N LEU A 10 -5.01 -5.21 -10.12
CA LEU A 10 -4.21 -4.25 -9.37
C LEU A 10 -2.81 -4.20 -10.01
N ASP A 11 -2.37 -3.01 -10.42
CA ASP A 11 -1.03 -2.82 -10.97
C ASP A 11 0.00 -3.04 -9.86
N ASP A 12 0.58 -4.23 -9.80
CA ASP A 12 1.55 -4.64 -8.77
C ASP A 12 2.99 -4.28 -9.16
N ARG A 13 3.16 -3.31 -10.07
CA ARG A 13 4.48 -2.89 -10.53
C ARG A 13 5.26 -2.24 -9.37
N PRO A 14 6.46 -2.74 -9.04
CA PRO A 14 7.25 -2.16 -7.98
C PRO A 14 7.71 -0.75 -8.35
N VAL A 15 7.48 0.20 -7.45
CA VAL A 15 7.96 1.58 -7.58
C VAL A 15 9.31 1.70 -6.88
N LYS A 16 10.35 2.15 -7.61
CA LYS A 16 11.66 2.45 -7.03
C LYS A 16 11.63 3.84 -6.39
N LEU A 17 12.03 3.93 -5.13
CA LEU A 17 12.20 5.18 -4.40
C LEU A 17 13.67 5.34 -4.02
N SER A 18 14.23 6.53 -4.24
CA SER A 18 15.51 6.94 -3.67
C SER A 18 15.22 7.73 -2.40
N VAL A 19 15.79 7.33 -1.27
CA VAL A 19 15.55 7.96 0.04
C VAL A 19 16.86 8.25 0.75
N GLU A 20 16.95 9.43 1.34
CA GLU A 20 18.05 9.79 2.23
C GLU A 20 17.64 9.50 3.67
N LEU A 21 18.51 8.82 4.41
CA LEU A 21 18.29 8.49 5.81
C LEU A 21 19.39 9.13 6.66
N PRO A 22 19.06 9.66 7.86
CA PRO A 22 20.09 10.04 8.83
C PRO A 22 21.00 8.85 9.12
N ALA A 23 22.30 9.09 9.27
CA ALA A 23 23.28 8.03 9.50
C ALA A 23 22.96 7.14 10.71
N VAL A 24 22.37 7.73 11.76
CA VAL A 24 21.91 6.99 12.95
C VAL A 24 20.85 5.95 12.58
N VAL A 25 19.84 6.34 11.79
CA VAL A 25 18.76 5.45 11.37
C VAL A 25 19.29 4.31 10.49
N HIS A 26 20.25 4.59 9.59
CA HIS A 26 20.88 3.53 8.80
C HIS A 26 21.62 2.52 9.69
N ARG A 27 22.36 2.98 10.70
CA ARG A 27 23.05 2.08 11.65
C ARG A 27 22.06 1.22 12.43
N ASP A 28 20.95 1.81 12.88
CA ASP A 28 19.91 1.06 13.59
C ASP A 28 19.23 0.02 12.68
N LEU A 29 19.05 0.33 11.40
CA LEU A 29 18.50 -0.59 10.41
C LEU A 29 19.43 -1.79 10.15
N VAL A 30 20.74 -1.55 10.10
CA VAL A 30 21.76 -2.62 10.03
C VAL A 30 21.72 -3.49 11.28
N ALA A 31 21.69 -2.89 12.47
CA ALA A 31 21.59 -3.62 13.73
C ALA A 31 20.32 -4.46 13.82
N TYR A 32 19.19 -3.93 13.33
CA TYR A 32 17.92 -4.66 13.27
C TYR A 32 18.01 -5.87 12.33
N ALA A 33 18.65 -5.73 11.17
CA ALA A 33 18.84 -6.83 10.23
C ALA A 33 19.67 -7.96 10.84
N GLU A 34 20.74 -7.64 11.57
CA GLU A 34 21.54 -8.62 12.31
C GLU A 34 20.73 -9.29 13.43
N ALA A 35 19.98 -8.53 14.22
CA ALA A 35 19.09 -9.08 15.25
C ALA A 35 18.06 -10.04 14.64
N LEU A 36 17.47 -9.70 13.49
CA LEU A 36 16.53 -10.57 12.79
C LEU A 36 17.21 -11.85 12.28
N LYS A 37 18.41 -11.76 11.74
CA LYS A 37 19.21 -12.91 11.30
C LYS A 37 19.49 -13.89 12.43
N THR A 38 19.76 -13.40 13.64
CA THR A 38 19.95 -14.31 14.81
C THR A 38 18.68 -15.09 15.14
N GLN A 39 17.49 -14.54 14.87
CA GLN A 39 16.20 -15.17 15.16
C GLN A 39 15.75 -16.11 14.05
N THR A 40 15.96 -15.73 12.78
CA THR A 40 15.44 -16.47 11.62
C THR A 40 16.48 -17.36 10.95
N GLY A 41 17.77 -17.19 11.28
CA GLY A 41 18.90 -17.81 10.59
C GLY A 41 19.16 -17.24 9.19
N GLN A 42 18.39 -16.25 8.74
CA GLN A 42 18.46 -15.70 7.40
C GLN A 42 19.04 -14.29 7.42
N ALA A 43 20.11 -14.06 6.65
CA ALA A 43 20.62 -12.73 6.41
C ALA A 43 19.63 -11.93 5.56
N VAL A 44 19.27 -10.73 6.03
CA VAL A 44 18.37 -9.82 5.32
C VAL A 44 19.14 -8.53 5.04
N GLU A 45 19.08 -8.04 3.81
CA GLU A 45 19.64 -6.73 3.51
C GLU A 45 18.86 -5.63 4.23
N PRO A 46 19.52 -4.67 4.90
CA PRO A 46 18.85 -3.63 5.68
C PRO A 46 17.77 -2.88 4.88
N THR A 47 18.04 -2.57 3.61
CA THR A 47 17.11 -1.88 2.70
C THR A 47 15.82 -2.65 2.43
N LYS A 48 15.87 -3.99 2.45
CA LYS A 48 14.67 -4.84 2.26
C LYS A 48 13.72 -4.81 3.46
N LEU A 49 14.16 -4.28 4.61
CA LEU A 49 13.30 -4.08 5.78
C LEU A 49 12.41 -2.83 5.65
N VAL A 50 12.81 -1.84 4.84
CA VAL A 50 12.13 -0.54 4.76
C VAL A 50 10.67 -0.70 4.33
N ALA A 51 10.43 -1.42 3.22
CA ALA A 51 9.08 -1.63 2.70
C ALA A 51 8.14 -2.34 3.70
N PRO A 52 8.48 -3.52 4.28
CA PRO A 52 7.60 -4.18 5.25
C PRO A 52 7.44 -3.39 6.56
N MET A 53 8.47 -2.66 7.01
CA MET A 53 8.35 -1.78 8.18
C MET A 53 7.37 -0.63 7.94
N LEU A 54 7.47 0.06 6.79
CA LEU A 54 6.53 1.12 6.41
C LEU A 54 5.11 0.59 6.22
N ALA A 55 4.95 -0.58 5.59
CA ALA A 55 3.65 -1.22 5.44
C ALA A 55 3.03 -1.52 6.81
N ARG A 56 3.81 -2.04 7.77
CA ARG A 56 3.34 -2.34 9.12
C ARG A 56 3.00 -1.07 9.91
N PHE A 57 3.79 -0.02 9.75
CA PHE A 57 3.50 1.29 10.34
C PHE A 57 2.16 1.83 9.81
N MET A 58 1.98 1.92 8.49
CA MET A 58 0.73 2.40 7.87
C MET A 58 -0.49 1.54 8.22
N ALA A 59 -0.32 0.22 8.33
CA ALA A 59 -1.41 -0.69 8.69
C ALA A 59 -1.88 -0.51 10.14
N THR A 60 -0.97 -0.11 11.04
CA THR A 60 -1.27 0.02 12.48
C THR A 60 -1.66 1.44 12.88
N ASP A 61 -1.34 2.44 12.07
CA ASP A 61 -1.76 3.83 12.28
C ASP A 61 -3.27 4.01 12.00
N ARG A 62 -4.05 4.09 13.08
CA ARG A 62 -5.51 4.29 13.02
C ARG A 62 -5.89 5.67 12.48
N ALA A 63 -5.08 6.71 12.72
CA ALA A 63 -5.36 8.05 12.23
C ALA A 63 -5.22 8.09 10.72
N PHE A 64 -4.13 7.51 10.20
CA PHE A 64 -3.93 7.30 8.78
C PHE A 64 -5.06 6.46 8.15
N ALA A 65 -5.44 5.36 8.78
CA ALA A 65 -6.53 4.51 8.30
C ALA A 65 -7.88 5.25 8.18
N ARG A 66 -8.18 6.19 9.09
CA ARG A 66 -9.37 7.05 9.01
C ARG A 66 -9.27 8.06 7.87
N ALA A 67 -8.13 8.75 7.76
CA ALA A 67 -7.89 9.73 6.71
C ALA A 67 -8.00 9.12 5.30
N ARG A 68 -7.43 7.92 5.10
CA ARG A 68 -7.50 7.22 3.81
C ARG A 68 -8.93 6.88 3.37
N LYS A 69 -9.83 6.59 4.31
CA LYS A 69 -11.25 6.31 4.02
C LYS A 69 -12.01 7.54 3.54
N VAL A 70 -11.66 8.72 4.04
CA VAL A 70 -12.28 9.99 3.64
C VAL A 70 -11.72 10.46 2.29
N ALA A 71 -10.44 10.17 2.02
CA ALA A 71 -9.75 10.59 0.81
C ALA A 71 -9.95 9.65 -0.40
N ALA A 72 -10.34 8.39 -0.20
CA ALA A 72 -10.70 7.51 -1.30
C ALA A 72 -11.99 8.03 -1.96
N PRO A 73 -11.95 8.55 -3.20
CA PRO A 73 -13.16 8.97 -3.86
C PRO A 73 -14.05 7.75 -4.00
N HIS A 74 -15.31 7.96 -3.71
CA HIS A 74 -16.38 7.09 -4.13
C HIS A 74 -16.29 6.96 -5.66
N VAL A 75 -15.57 5.95 -6.17
CA VAL A 75 -15.86 5.33 -7.46
C VAL A 75 -17.17 4.55 -7.28
N ALA A 76 -18.24 5.23 -6.84
CA ALA A 76 -19.57 4.78 -7.12
C ALA A 76 -19.87 5.17 -8.55
N SER A 77 -19.97 4.12 -9.35
CA SER A 77 -21.09 3.94 -10.24
C SER A 77 -21.57 5.22 -10.90
N SER A 78 -20.92 5.56 -12.00
CA SER A 78 -21.61 6.12 -13.16
C SER A 78 -22.76 5.17 -13.54
N ARG A 79 -23.91 5.33 -12.88
CA ARG A 79 -25.19 4.83 -13.39
C ARG A 79 -25.50 5.67 -14.62
N PRO A 80 -25.67 5.08 -15.82
CA PRO A 80 -26.24 5.84 -16.92
C PRO A 80 -27.70 6.15 -16.54
N ALA A 81 -28.04 7.44 -16.55
CA ALA A 81 -29.40 7.90 -16.40
C ALA A 81 -30.23 7.41 -17.60
N GLY A 82 -30.84 6.23 -17.45
CA GLY A 82 -31.90 5.74 -18.30
C GLY A 82 -33.24 6.01 -17.65
N MET A 83 -34.14 6.63 -18.42
CA MET A 83 -35.59 6.83 -18.21
C MET A 83 -36.03 8.11 -17.52
N VAL A 84 -36.60 9.02 -18.34
CA VAL A 84 -37.94 9.66 -18.31
C VAL A 84 -37.92 10.57 -19.57
N GLY A 85 -38.82 10.58 -20.55
CA GLY A 85 -40.22 10.18 -20.67
C GLY A 85 -40.99 11.34 -21.34
N LYS A 86 -41.74 11.03 -22.42
CA LYS A 86 -42.84 11.80 -23.06
C LYS A 86 -42.57 13.08 -23.88
N GLY A 87 -43.19 13.12 -25.07
CA GLY A 87 -43.89 14.30 -25.59
C GLY A 87 -43.50 14.71 -27.01
N GLY A 88 -44.38 14.43 -27.99
CA GLY A 88 -44.27 14.88 -29.39
C GLY A 88 -45.04 13.95 -30.32
#